data_AF-A0A9X5PH08-F1
#
_entry.id   AF-A0A9X5PH08-F1
#
_cell.length_a   1.000
_cell.length_b   1.000
_cell.length_c   1.000
_cell.angle_alpha   90.00
_cell.angle_beta   90.00
_cell.angle_gamma   90.00
#
_symmetry.space_group_name_H-M   'P 1'
#
loop_
_entity.id
_entity.type
_entity.pdbx_description
1 polymer ?
#
loop_
_entity_poly.entity_id
_entity_poly.type
_entity_poly.pdbx_seq_one_letter_code
_entity_poly.pdbx_strand_id
1 'polypeptide(L)'
;MEKGNKPNRLLWVLGGIAVAAFIFVLERYINNFKTFPIANDSATWGTFGDYLGGTLNPIISFLALIGLLYTIHQQAQEMQATREELKQAAEQQRQQVEQQSRQSEIFNLQQFESTFFSLLEQHNKTIEKVETDIAKVNGDIESHYKKGLDTITEAQPSEGMSNYYAIEIINHNQTLKGYFDLLFQMLKFICINLSKRDENKEPANNDEKNTKIKIEDFLENSVEIRQKISTKYINIQEQLYSDILRSFIPNEILKLLALYCLTPDKYSENKDLETPYSFQGLLNRYKLLEKLRLDLKTSEILNSEKRILDSSEVVNFVKNNPQDKIIHFLILTSYKDTADALGENSILKKLKPKFREKLDQSIDQSIKECLKKYKETQEEYINNFHKKLIIIINEDYCIKTEYDVHTKLKKQSSFKLDDLEFSDIEITNDDFYTWKNKYIEALKRKIKTCQENINKPNIELKQLENNKKAWLEFLQIEDD
;
A
#
# COMPACT_ATOMS: atom_id res chain seq x y z
N MET A 1 -56.29 30.17 -15.71
CA MET A 1 -57.25 31.06 -16.43
C MET A 1 -58.05 30.19 -17.39
N GLU A 2 -59.26 29.80 -16.97
CA GLU A 2 -60.20 29.04 -17.79
C GLU A 2 -60.63 29.87 -19.00
N LYS A 3 -60.22 29.48 -20.21
CA LYS A 3 -60.95 29.86 -21.43
C LYS A 3 -62.01 28.80 -21.66
N GLY A 4 -63.14 29.00 -20.97
CA GLY A 4 -64.37 28.23 -21.20
C GLY A 4 -64.70 28.17 -22.68
N ASN A 5 -64.93 26.94 -23.14
CA ASN A 5 -65.31 26.55 -24.48
C ASN A 5 -66.55 27.35 -24.90
N LYS A 6 -66.38 28.47 -25.62
CA LYS A 6 -67.52 29.21 -26.16
C LYS A 6 -68.10 28.36 -27.29
N PRO A 7 -69.41 28.04 -27.30
CA PRO A 7 -70.00 27.30 -28.40
C PRO A 7 -69.72 28.06 -29.69
N ASN A 8 -69.10 27.37 -30.65
CA ASN A 8 -68.60 27.97 -31.88
C ASN A 8 -69.71 28.74 -32.59
N ARG A 9 -69.69 30.07 -32.48
CA ARG A 9 -70.66 30.99 -33.11
C ARG A 9 -70.82 30.69 -34.61
N LEU A 10 -69.75 30.17 -35.23
CA LEU A 10 -69.74 29.71 -36.61
C LEU A 10 -70.76 28.57 -36.88
N LEU A 11 -70.89 27.58 -36.00
CA LEU A 11 -71.85 26.48 -36.16
C LEU A 11 -73.30 26.98 -36.09
N TRP A 12 -73.57 27.93 -35.19
CA TRP A 12 -74.88 28.58 -35.09
C TRP A 12 -75.20 29.45 -36.32
N VAL A 13 -74.20 30.15 -36.87
CA VAL A 13 -74.35 30.94 -38.10
C VAL A 13 -74.58 30.04 -39.32
N LEU A 14 -73.82 28.95 -39.47
CA LEU A 14 -74.00 27.99 -40.57
C LEU A 14 -75.35 27.28 -40.49
N GLY A 15 -75.77 26.88 -39.28
CA GLY A 15 -77.11 26.31 -39.05
C GLY A 15 -78.23 27.31 -39.37
N GLY A 16 -78.08 28.58 -38.98
CA GLY A 16 -79.01 29.65 -39.31
C GLY A 16 -79.14 29.89 -40.82
N ILE A 17 -78.02 29.88 -41.55
CA ILE A 17 -78.01 30.01 -43.02
C ILE A 17 -78.72 28.82 -43.69
N ALA A 18 -78.51 27.59 -43.21
CA ALA A 18 -79.18 26.40 -43.73
C ALA A 18 -80.71 26.50 -43.56
N VAL A 19 -81.16 26.93 -42.38
CA VAL A 19 -82.60 27.12 -42.08
C VAL A 19 -83.19 28.25 -42.92
N ALA A 20 -82.48 29.36 -43.10
CA ALA A 20 -82.93 30.46 -43.95
C ALA A 20 -83.06 30.04 -45.42
N ALA A 21 -82.10 29.27 -45.96
CA ALA A 21 -82.18 28.73 -47.31
C ALA A 21 -83.38 27.77 -47.47
N PHE A 22 -83.64 26.93 -46.47
CA PHE A 22 -84.81 26.04 -46.42
C PHE A 22 -86.13 26.82 -46.47
N ILE A 23 -86.26 27.84 -45.62
CA ILE A 23 -87.44 28.72 -45.57
C ILE A 23 -87.63 29.46 -46.90
N PHE A 24 -86.55 29.98 -47.50
CA PHE A 24 -86.62 30.70 -48.77
C PHE A 24 -87.12 29.82 -49.92
N VAL A 25 -86.64 28.58 -50.01
CA VAL A 25 -87.10 27.63 -51.03
C VAL A 25 -88.58 27.25 -50.80
N LEU A 26 -88.97 27.01 -49.54
CA LEU A 26 -90.37 26.78 -49.15
C LEU A 26 -91.27 27.95 -49.51
N GLU A 27 -90.85 29.18 -49.22
CA GLU A 27 -91.62 30.40 -49.48
C GLU A 27 -91.81 30.64 -50.98
N ARG A 28 -90.75 30.47 -51.78
CA ARG A 28 -90.84 30.60 -53.25
C ARG A 28 -91.71 29.50 -53.86
N TYR A 29 -91.69 28.29 -53.31
CA TYR A 29 -92.56 27.20 -53.74
C TYR A 29 -94.04 27.47 -53.41
N ILE A 30 -94.36 27.79 -52.15
CA ILE A 30 -95.73 28.10 -51.71
C ILE A 30 -96.32 29.25 -52.52
N ASN A 31 -95.51 30.27 -52.85
CA ASN A 31 -95.99 31.39 -53.65
C ASN A 31 -96.22 31.07 -55.14
N ASN A 32 -95.57 30.03 -55.69
CA ASN A 32 -95.74 29.62 -57.09
C ASN A 32 -96.91 28.62 -57.27
N PHE A 33 -97.16 27.76 -56.27
CA PHE A 33 -98.18 26.69 -56.34
C PHE A 33 -99.51 26.99 -55.61
N LYS A 34 -99.76 28.24 -55.21
CA LYS A 34 -100.98 28.69 -54.50
C LYS A 34 -102.31 28.46 -55.24
N THR A 35 -102.31 27.93 -56.47
CA THR A 35 -103.50 27.84 -57.35
C THR A 35 -103.85 26.42 -57.82
N PHE A 36 -103.53 25.36 -57.06
CA PHE A 36 -104.06 24.01 -57.32
C PHE A 36 -104.74 23.40 -56.08
N PRO A 37 -105.89 22.70 -56.23
CA PRO A 37 -106.48 21.93 -55.15
C PRO A 37 -105.51 20.83 -54.75
N ILE A 38 -105.38 20.57 -53.45
CA ILE A 38 -104.51 19.52 -52.88
C ILE A 38 -104.69 18.23 -53.69
N ALA A 39 -103.74 17.95 -54.59
CA ALA A 39 -103.84 16.84 -55.51
C ALA A 39 -103.67 15.54 -54.71
N ASN A 40 -104.66 14.65 -54.81
CA ASN A 40 -104.62 13.29 -54.26
C ASN A 40 -103.65 12.36 -55.04
N ASP A 41 -102.75 12.91 -55.85
CA ASP A 41 -101.80 12.17 -56.67
C ASP A 41 -100.41 12.17 -56.03
N SER A 42 -99.93 10.98 -55.67
CA SER A 42 -98.64 10.76 -55.01
C SER A 42 -97.46 11.19 -55.90
N ALA A 43 -97.64 11.29 -57.22
CA ALA A 43 -96.56 11.61 -58.16
C ALA A 43 -96.07 13.06 -58.03
N THR A 44 -96.97 14.04 -57.83
CA THR A 44 -96.60 15.46 -57.69
C THR A 44 -95.85 15.74 -56.39
N TRP A 45 -96.19 15.03 -55.31
CA TRP A 45 -95.43 15.05 -54.05
C TRP A 45 -94.01 14.46 -54.22
N GLY A 46 -93.86 13.46 -55.10
CA GLY A 46 -92.55 12.94 -55.50
C GLY A 46 -91.68 13.99 -56.19
N THR A 47 -92.19 14.66 -57.23
CA THR A 47 -91.45 15.69 -57.97
C THR A 47 -91.10 16.91 -57.11
N PHE A 48 -91.96 17.25 -56.15
CA PHE A 48 -91.66 18.28 -55.14
C PHE A 48 -90.52 17.88 -54.22
N GLY A 49 -90.56 16.64 -53.71
CA GLY A 49 -89.47 16.06 -52.94
C GLY A 49 -88.16 16.08 -53.72
N ASP A 50 -88.19 15.82 -55.03
CA ASP A 50 -87.02 15.85 -55.91
C ASP A 50 -86.45 17.26 -56.11
N TYR A 51 -87.28 18.30 -56.23
CA TYR A 51 -86.81 19.68 -56.35
C TYR A 51 -86.23 20.24 -55.04
N LEU A 52 -86.92 19.99 -53.92
CA LEU A 52 -86.43 20.35 -52.60
C LEU A 52 -85.13 19.59 -52.29
N GLY A 53 -85.12 18.28 -52.48
CA GLY A 53 -83.94 17.45 -52.30
C GLY A 53 -82.80 17.86 -53.24
N GLY A 54 -83.09 18.13 -54.50
CA GLY A 54 -82.10 18.51 -55.51
C GLY A 54 -81.44 19.88 -55.25
N THR A 55 -82.14 20.82 -54.62
CA THR A 55 -81.60 22.16 -54.31
C THR A 55 -81.00 22.23 -52.91
N LEU A 56 -81.65 21.61 -51.91
CA LEU A 56 -81.23 21.69 -50.51
C LEU A 56 -80.11 20.71 -50.18
N ASN A 57 -80.10 19.50 -50.77
CA ASN A 57 -79.05 18.52 -50.46
C ASN A 57 -77.66 19.02 -50.81
N PRO A 58 -77.40 19.68 -51.96
CA PRO A 58 -76.08 20.26 -52.24
C PRO A 58 -75.68 21.36 -51.25
N ILE A 59 -76.60 22.24 -50.86
CA ILE A 59 -76.34 23.33 -49.90
C ILE A 59 -76.04 22.76 -48.51
N ILE A 60 -76.86 21.84 -48.03
CA ILE A 60 -76.67 21.17 -46.73
C ILE A 60 -75.37 20.37 -46.74
N SER A 61 -75.07 19.66 -47.82
CA SER A 61 -73.84 18.86 -47.96
C SER A 61 -72.59 19.75 -47.97
N PHE A 62 -72.64 20.92 -48.61
CA PHE A 62 -71.55 21.88 -48.61
C PHE A 62 -71.33 22.52 -47.23
N LEU A 63 -72.40 22.89 -46.53
CA LEU A 63 -72.32 23.38 -45.15
C LEU A 63 -71.79 22.30 -44.19
N ALA A 64 -72.19 21.05 -44.38
CA ALA A 64 -71.64 19.91 -43.64
C ALA A 64 -70.14 19.71 -43.91
N LEU A 65 -69.69 19.86 -45.17
CA LEU A 65 -68.27 19.82 -45.53
C LEU A 65 -67.47 20.94 -44.86
N ILE A 66 -67.99 22.18 -44.83
CA ILE A 66 -67.36 23.31 -44.13
C ILE A 66 -67.26 23.01 -42.63
N GLY A 67 -68.34 22.52 -42.01
CA GLY A 67 -68.35 22.14 -40.60
C GLY A 67 -67.32 21.04 -40.28
N LEU A 68 -67.19 20.05 -41.18
CA LEU A 68 -66.18 19.00 -41.07
C LEU A 68 -64.76 19.55 -41.21
N LEU A 69 -64.47 20.39 -42.20
CA LEU A 69 -63.16 21.02 -42.39
C LEU A 69 -62.76 21.89 -41.19
N TYR A 70 -63.70 22.64 -40.62
CA TYR A 70 -63.46 23.42 -39.42
C TYR A 70 -63.17 22.54 -38.20
N THR A 71 -63.90 21.43 -38.06
CA THR A 71 -63.65 20.44 -37.00
C THR A 71 -62.27 19.81 -37.15
N ILE A 72 -61.86 19.43 -38.36
CA ILE A 72 -60.51 18.91 -38.65
C ILE A 72 -59.45 19.97 -38.32
N HIS A 73 -59.70 21.24 -38.66
CA HIS A 73 -58.77 22.32 -38.33
C HIS A 73 -58.60 22.50 -36.82
N GLN A 74 -59.69 22.50 -36.06
CA GLN A 74 -59.67 22.58 -34.61
C GLN A 74 -58.94 21.39 -33.98
N GLN A 75 -59.25 20.17 -34.44
CA GLN A 75 -58.56 18.95 -34.01
C GLN A 75 -57.05 19.03 -34.29
N ALA A 76 -56.65 19.54 -35.46
CA ALA A 76 -55.24 19.72 -35.79
C ALA A 76 -54.54 20.70 -34.83
N GLN A 77 -55.19 21.82 -34.46
CA GLN A 77 -54.65 22.76 -33.48
C GLN A 77 -54.52 22.14 -32.08
N GLU A 78 -55.53 21.41 -31.61
CA GLU A 78 -55.49 20.73 -30.31
C GLU A 78 -54.40 19.65 -30.27
N MET A 79 -54.21 18.91 -31.37
CA MET A 79 -53.11 17.95 -31.47
C MET A 79 -51.73 18.64 -31.47
N GLN A 80 -51.60 19.82 -32.06
CA GLN A 80 -50.36 20.59 -32.01
C GLN A 80 -50.07 21.07 -30.58
N ALA A 81 -51.06 21.68 -29.91
CA ALA A 81 -50.92 22.11 -28.51
C ALA A 81 -50.60 20.93 -27.58
N THR A 82 -51.28 19.79 -27.74
CA THR A 82 -51.00 18.56 -26.96
C THR A 82 -49.57 18.07 -27.19
N ARG A 83 -49.07 18.10 -28.44
CA ARG A 83 -47.69 17.72 -28.75
C ARG A 83 -46.68 18.68 -28.10
N GLU A 84 -46.97 19.96 -28.05
CA GLU A 84 -46.11 20.95 -27.38
C GLU A 84 -46.09 20.74 -25.86
N GLU A 85 -47.23 20.53 -25.23
CA GLU A 85 -47.32 20.22 -23.80
C GLU A 85 -46.57 18.92 -23.45
N LEU A 86 -46.73 17.86 -24.25
CA LEU A 86 -45.99 16.61 -24.06
C LEU A 86 -44.48 16.80 -24.20
N LYS A 87 -44.02 17.63 -25.15
CA LYS A 87 -42.60 17.97 -25.29
C LYS A 87 -42.08 18.72 -24.08
N GLN A 88 -42.83 19.70 -23.58
CA GLN A 88 -42.45 20.45 -22.38
C GLN A 88 -42.42 19.55 -21.13
N ALA A 89 -43.42 18.66 -20.97
CA ALA A 89 -43.46 17.69 -19.89
C ALA A 89 -42.27 16.71 -19.94
N ALA A 90 -41.92 16.22 -21.13
CA ALA A 90 -40.76 15.35 -21.31
C ALA A 90 -39.43 16.07 -20.96
N GLU A 91 -39.30 17.34 -21.32
CA GLU A 91 -38.12 18.15 -20.97
C GLU A 91 -38.03 18.43 -19.47
N GLN A 92 -39.15 18.79 -18.82
CA GLN A 92 -39.21 18.95 -17.37
C GLN A 92 -38.87 17.66 -16.63
N GLN A 93 -39.37 16.52 -17.11
CA GLN A 93 -39.05 15.22 -16.54
C GLN A 93 -37.55 14.90 -16.66
N ARG A 94 -36.91 15.21 -17.79
CA ARG A 94 -35.46 15.04 -17.96
C ARG A 94 -34.68 15.88 -16.96
N GLN A 95 -35.03 17.15 -16.82
CA GLN A 95 -34.40 18.06 -15.85
C GLN A 95 -34.61 17.57 -14.42
N GLN A 96 -35.79 17.06 -14.09
CA GLN A 96 -36.10 16.50 -12.77
C GLN A 96 -35.25 15.26 -12.47
N VAL A 97 -35.10 14.33 -13.43
CA VAL A 97 -34.25 13.14 -13.26
C VAL A 97 -32.79 13.54 -13.04
N GLU A 98 -32.29 14.53 -13.80
CA GLU A 98 -30.94 15.04 -13.64
C GLU A 98 -30.71 15.71 -12.28
N GLN A 99 -31.67 16.52 -11.83
CA GLN A 99 -31.65 17.13 -10.49
C GLN A 99 -31.70 16.08 -9.39
N GLN A 100 -32.55 15.05 -9.53
CA GLN A 100 -32.65 13.95 -8.58
C GLN A 100 -31.35 13.15 -8.51
N SER A 101 -30.68 12.92 -9.65
CA SER A 101 -29.37 12.28 -9.70
C SER A 101 -28.33 13.11 -8.93
N ARG A 102 -28.25 14.41 -9.19
CA ARG A 102 -27.33 15.32 -8.48
C ARG A 102 -27.63 15.39 -6.98
N GLN A 103 -28.89 15.42 -6.58
CA GLN A 103 -29.29 15.38 -5.17
C GLN A 103 -28.88 14.06 -4.51
N SER A 104 -29.04 12.93 -5.20
CA SER A 104 -28.60 11.62 -4.71
C SER A 104 -27.09 11.59 -4.47
N GLU A 105 -26.29 12.14 -5.40
CA GLU A 105 -24.83 12.24 -5.24
C GLU A 105 -24.42 13.11 -4.04
N ILE A 106 -25.05 14.28 -3.88
CA ILE A 106 -24.80 15.16 -2.72
C ILE A 106 -25.18 14.45 -1.42
N PHE A 107 -26.34 13.80 -1.38
CA PHE A 107 -26.81 13.07 -0.21
C PHE A 107 -25.86 11.94 0.18
N ASN A 108 -25.41 11.14 -0.80
CA ASN A 108 -24.44 10.07 -0.56
C ASN A 108 -23.10 10.62 -0.01
N LEU A 109 -22.62 11.74 -0.54
CA LEU A 109 -21.42 12.40 -0.03
C LEU A 109 -21.62 12.91 1.40
N GLN A 110 -22.75 13.54 1.71
CA GLN A 110 -23.06 14.01 3.06
C GLN A 110 -23.15 12.85 4.07
N GLN A 111 -23.74 11.72 3.69
CA GLN A 111 -23.80 10.52 4.52
C GLN A 111 -22.40 9.95 4.78
N PHE A 112 -21.57 9.91 3.75
CA PHE A 112 -20.16 9.53 3.87
C PHE A 112 -19.42 10.48 4.83
N GLU A 113 -19.52 11.79 4.64
CA GLU A 113 -18.85 12.81 5.45
C GLU A 113 -19.26 12.72 6.91
N SER A 114 -20.57 12.60 7.19
CA SER A 114 -21.08 12.43 8.55
C SER A 114 -20.49 11.18 9.22
N THR A 115 -20.39 10.07 8.49
CA THR A 115 -19.82 8.82 9.02
C THR A 115 -18.31 8.95 9.22
N PHE A 116 -17.60 9.54 8.25
CA PHE A 116 -16.16 9.78 8.31
C PHE A 116 -15.79 10.66 9.50
N PHE A 117 -16.46 11.80 9.70
CA PHE A 117 -16.16 12.70 10.81
C PHE A 117 -16.53 12.09 12.16
N SER A 118 -17.60 11.28 12.24
CA SER A 118 -17.90 10.50 13.44
C SER A 118 -16.81 9.48 13.77
N LEU A 119 -16.27 8.79 12.77
CA LEU A 119 -15.14 7.87 12.94
C LEU A 119 -13.85 8.62 13.32
N LEU A 120 -13.63 9.81 12.75
CA LEU A 120 -12.49 10.66 13.08
C LEU A 120 -12.56 11.17 14.53
N GLU A 121 -13.75 11.51 15.01
CA GLU A 121 -13.97 11.86 16.41
C GLU A 121 -13.67 10.66 17.34
N GLN A 122 -14.12 9.45 16.97
CA GLN A 122 -13.80 8.22 17.70
C GLN A 122 -12.30 7.90 17.67
N HIS A 123 -11.64 8.13 16.54
CA HIS A 123 -10.19 7.99 16.38
C HIS A 123 -9.45 8.89 17.35
N ASN A 124 -9.79 10.19 17.39
CA ASN A 124 -9.17 11.15 18.31
C ASN A 124 -9.37 10.75 19.78
N LYS A 125 -10.56 10.30 20.17
CA LYS A 125 -10.84 9.78 21.53
C LYS A 125 -10.05 8.51 21.88
N THR A 126 -9.68 7.71 20.87
CA THR A 126 -8.94 6.47 21.07
C THR A 126 -7.44 6.73 21.17
N ILE A 127 -6.92 7.74 20.47
CA ILE A 127 -5.51 8.15 20.57
C ILE A 127 -5.12 8.42 22.02
N GLU A 128 -5.93 9.17 22.78
CA GLU A 128 -5.67 9.50 24.19
C GLU A 128 -5.49 8.24 25.06
N LYS A 129 -6.19 7.14 24.73
CA LYS A 129 -6.07 5.87 25.46
C LYS A 129 -4.80 5.11 25.08
N VAL A 130 -4.44 5.16 23.80
CA VAL A 130 -3.28 4.45 23.25
C VAL A 130 -1.97 5.10 23.70
N GLU A 131 -1.92 6.42 23.90
CA GLU A 131 -0.70 7.13 24.31
C GLU A 131 -0.03 6.55 25.56
N THR A 132 -0.82 6.07 26.53
CA THR A 132 -0.29 5.43 27.76
C THR A 132 0.39 4.09 27.45
N ASP A 133 -0.14 3.35 26.48
CA ASP A 133 0.35 2.03 26.10
C ASP A 133 1.55 2.09 25.15
N ILE A 134 1.69 3.16 24.36
CA ILE A 134 2.83 3.38 23.45
C ILE A 134 4.16 3.30 24.22
N ALA A 135 4.26 3.97 25.36
CA ALA A 135 5.48 3.99 26.15
C ALA A 135 5.88 2.58 26.63
N LYS A 136 4.89 1.77 27.02
CA LYS A 136 5.10 0.39 27.45
C LYS A 136 5.56 -0.49 26.28
N VAL A 137 4.83 -0.45 25.16
CA VAL A 137 5.16 -1.22 23.94
C VAL A 137 6.56 -0.87 23.46
N ASN A 138 6.91 0.42 23.43
CA ASN A 138 8.25 0.86 23.06
C ASN A 138 9.32 0.35 24.03
N GLY A 139 9.05 0.33 25.34
CA GLY A 139 9.97 -0.24 26.34
C GLY A 139 10.17 -1.74 26.18
N ASP A 140 9.11 -2.48 25.88
CA ASP A 140 9.16 -3.93 25.63
C ASP A 140 10.00 -4.23 24.37
N ILE A 141 9.77 -3.50 23.28
CA ILE A 141 10.59 -3.56 22.05
C ILE A 141 12.05 -3.21 22.36
N GLU A 142 12.30 -2.14 23.12
CA GLU A 142 13.66 -1.74 23.47
C GLU A 142 14.40 -2.85 24.22
N SER A 143 13.75 -3.41 25.23
CA SER A 143 14.34 -4.47 26.07
C SER A 143 14.72 -5.72 25.27
N HIS A 144 13.94 -6.06 24.24
CA HIS A 144 14.16 -7.24 23.42
C HIS A 144 15.37 -7.08 22.49
N TYR A 145 15.43 -5.97 21.73
CA TYR A 145 16.41 -5.83 20.65
C TYR A 145 17.72 -5.16 21.08
N LYS A 146 17.75 -4.43 22.21
CA LYS A 146 18.92 -3.66 22.66
C LYS A 146 20.20 -4.48 22.69
N LYS A 147 20.16 -5.66 23.30
CA LYS A 147 21.34 -6.54 23.46
C LYS A 147 21.87 -7.04 22.11
N GLY A 148 20.98 -7.39 21.18
CA GLY A 148 21.37 -7.93 19.87
C GLY A 148 21.96 -6.87 18.94
N LEU A 149 21.47 -5.63 19.02
CA LEU A 149 22.00 -4.48 18.28
C LEU A 149 23.42 -4.09 18.71
N ASP A 150 23.77 -4.31 19.99
CA ASP A 150 25.12 -4.06 20.51
C ASP A 150 26.15 -5.10 20.03
N THR A 151 25.69 -6.30 19.61
CA THR A 151 26.54 -7.42 19.15
C THR A 151 26.58 -7.59 17.63
N ILE A 152 26.02 -6.65 16.85
CA ILE A 152 26.08 -6.69 15.39
C ILE A 152 27.56 -6.75 15.00
N THR A 153 27.92 -7.73 14.15
CA THR A 153 29.26 -8.10 13.62
C THR A 153 29.94 -9.33 14.22
N GLU A 154 29.60 -9.74 15.44
CA GLU A 154 30.24 -10.92 16.07
C GLU A 154 29.63 -12.25 15.61
N ALA A 155 28.34 -12.23 15.22
CA ALA A 155 27.60 -13.40 14.76
C ALA A 155 26.63 -13.06 13.61
N GLN A 156 26.12 -14.09 12.93
CA GLN A 156 24.99 -13.97 12.01
C GLN A 156 23.72 -13.51 12.76
N PRO A 157 22.72 -12.93 12.07
CA PRO A 157 21.44 -12.59 12.67
C PRO A 157 20.81 -13.83 13.34
N SER A 158 20.53 -13.73 14.64
CA SER A 158 19.81 -14.77 15.38
C SER A 158 18.30 -14.65 15.18
N GLU A 159 17.55 -15.72 15.46
CA GLU A 159 16.08 -15.69 15.50
C GLU A 159 15.54 -14.54 16.37
N GLY A 160 16.15 -14.28 17.54
CA GLY A 160 15.80 -13.16 18.43
C GLY A 160 15.95 -11.75 17.82
N MET A 161 16.51 -11.62 16.63
CA MET A 161 16.58 -10.35 15.89
C MET A 161 15.48 -10.21 14.85
N SER A 162 14.66 -11.25 14.65
CA SER A 162 13.54 -11.24 13.71
C SER A 162 12.57 -10.12 14.04
N ASN A 163 12.02 -9.49 13.01
CA ASN A 163 10.97 -8.49 13.12
C ASN A 163 9.65 -9.08 13.67
N TYR A 164 9.52 -10.40 13.70
CA TYR A 164 8.38 -11.13 14.26
C TYR A 164 8.05 -10.68 15.68
N TYR A 165 9.06 -10.56 16.56
CA TYR A 165 8.81 -10.21 17.96
C TYR A 165 8.27 -8.79 18.13
N ALA A 166 8.69 -7.83 17.30
CA ALA A 166 8.11 -6.50 17.31
C ALA A 166 6.64 -6.52 16.90
N ILE A 167 6.29 -7.28 15.85
CA ILE A 167 4.90 -7.48 15.40
C ILE A 167 4.09 -8.18 16.50
N GLU A 168 4.69 -9.16 17.18
CA GLU A 168 4.08 -9.91 18.27
C GLU A 168 3.78 -9.02 19.48
N ILE A 169 4.76 -8.25 19.96
CA ILE A 169 4.62 -7.31 21.08
C ILE A 169 3.48 -6.31 20.81
N ILE A 170 3.44 -5.78 19.59
CA ILE A 170 2.37 -4.85 19.17
C ILE A 170 1.01 -5.55 19.14
N ASN A 171 0.92 -6.76 18.59
CA ASN A 171 -0.32 -7.53 18.52
C ASN A 171 -0.88 -7.93 19.88
N HIS A 172 -0.01 -8.17 20.86
CA HIS A 172 -0.42 -8.50 22.22
C HIS A 172 -1.02 -7.31 22.98
N ASN A 173 -0.72 -6.07 22.57
CA ASN A 173 -1.37 -4.89 23.12
C ASN A 173 -2.78 -4.71 22.50
N GLN A 174 -3.82 -5.08 23.25
CA GLN A 174 -5.21 -5.01 22.77
C GLN A 174 -5.68 -3.59 22.41
N THR A 175 -5.24 -2.57 23.16
CA THR A 175 -5.63 -1.17 22.92
C THR A 175 -5.08 -0.66 21.60
N LEU A 176 -3.79 -0.89 21.36
CA LEU A 176 -3.07 -0.48 20.16
C LEU A 176 -3.56 -1.28 18.94
N LYS A 177 -3.76 -2.59 19.09
CA LYS A 177 -4.36 -3.42 18.05
C LYS A 177 -5.75 -2.93 17.68
N GLY A 178 -6.62 -2.67 18.66
CA GLY A 178 -7.97 -2.14 18.41
C GLY A 178 -7.95 -0.76 17.73
N TYR A 179 -6.95 0.07 18.03
CA TYR A 179 -6.74 1.33 17.33
C TYR A 179 -6.28 1.13 15.87
N PHE A 180 -5.37 0.19 15.60
CA PHE A 180 -4.97 -0.16 14.23
C PHE A 180 -6.11 -0.77 13.43
N ASP A 181 -6.97 -1.58 14.05
CA ASP A 181 -8.20 -2.07 13.44
C ASP A 181 -9.14 -0.91 13.07
N LEU A 182 -9.33 0.06 13.97
CA LEU A 182 -10.11 1.27 13.69
C LEU A 182 -9.52 2.05 12.50
N LEU A 183 -8.20 2.26 12.49
CA LEU A 183 -7.51 2.95 11.41
C LEU A 183 -7.67 2.21 10.08
N PHE A 184 -7.54 0.88 10.09
CA PHE A 184 -7.80 0.04 8.93
C PHE A 184 -9.25 0.20 8.44
N GLN A 185 -10.25 0.17 9.32
CA GLN A 185 -11.65 0.36 8.94
C GLN A 185 -11.90 1.74 8.35
N MET A 186 -11.28 2.80 8.88
CA MET A 186 -11.40 4.15 8.34
C MET A 186 -10.81 4.25 6.93
N LEU A 187 -9.61 3.72 6.70
CA LEU A 187 -8.97 3.73 5.38
C LEU A 187 -9.75 2.87 4.38
N LYS A 188 -10.24 1.70 4.82
CA LYS A 188 -11.12 0.83 4.02
C LYS A 188 -12.42 1.55 3.65
N PHE A 189 -13.02 2.27 4.60
CA PHE A 189 -14.25 3.05 4.39
C PHE A 189 -14.03 4.16 3.34
N ILE A 190 -12.94 4.91 3.43
CA ILE A 190 -12.55 5.91 2.41
C ILE A 190 -12.41 5.23 1.04
N CYS A 191 -11.65 4.13 0.97
CA CYS A 191 -11.37 3.40 -0.25
C CYS A 191 -12.64 2.90 -0.97
N ILE A 192 -13.55 2.25 -0.24
CA ILE A 192 -14.73 1.61 -0.83
C ILE A 192 -15.76 2.64 -1.31
N ASN A 193 -15.96 3.70 -0.53
CA ASN A 193 -16.98 4.70 -0.85
C ASN A 193 -16.50 5.66 -1.93
N LEU A 194 -15.25 6.10 -1.86
CA LEU A 194 -14.75 7.16 -2.73
C LEU A 194 -13.98 6.67 -3.94
N SER A 195 -13.50 5.42 -4.01
CA SER A 195 -12.78 4.96 -5.20
C SER A 195 -13.64 5.04 -6.46
N LYS A 196 -13.04 5.53 -7.54
CA LYS A 196 -13.67 5.72 -8.85
C LYS A 196 -12.82 5.06 -9.93
N ARG A 197 -13.44 4.68 -11.04
CA ARG A 197 -12.74 4.25 -12.25
C ARG A 197 -12.03 5.47 -12.85
N ASP A 198 -10.85 5.26 -13.45
CA ASP A 198 -10.19 6.29 -14.24
C ASP A 198 -10.92 6.41 -15.58
N GLU A 199 -11.73 7.46 -15.73
CA GLU A 199 -12.52 7.74 -16.94
C GLU A 199 -11.65 8.18 -18.12
N ASN A 200 -10.41 8.61 -17.87
CA ASN A 200 -9.49 9.11 -18.90
C ASN A 200 -8.68 8.00 -19.59
N LYS A 201 -8.79 6.76 -19.12
CA LYS A 201 -8.19 5.59 -19.77
C LYS A 201 -9.29 4.77 -20.41
N GLU A 202 -9.27 4.65 -21.73
CA GLU A 202 -10.12 3.69 -22.44
C GLU A 202 -10.00 2.30 -21.80
N PRO A 203 -11.09 1.52 -21.73
CA PRO A 203 -11.03 0.15 -21.27
C PRO A 203 -10.27 -0.68 -22.33
N ALA A 204 -8.95 -0.58 -22.34
CA ALA A 204 -8.11 -1.55 -23.00
C ALA A 204 -8.40 -2.91 -22.36
N ASN A 205 -8.61 -3.91 -23.20
CA ASN A 205 -9.03 -5.27 -22.86
C ASN A 205 -8.49 -5.74 -21.50
N ASN A 206 -9.39 -5.94 -20.54
CA ASN A 206 -9.14 -6.65 -19.27
C ASN A 206 -8.09 -6.07 -18.33
N ASP A 207 -7.82 -4.75 -18.34
CA ASP A 207 -6.98 -4.15 -17.30
C ASP A 207 -7.70 -4.10 -15.94
N GLU A 208 -7.42 -5.09 -15.10
CA GLU A 208 -7.87 -5.22 -13.70
C GLU A 208 -7.60 -3.95 -12.86
N LYS A 209 -6.59 -3.18 -13.28
CA LYS A 209 -6.14 -1.90 -12.71
C LYS A 209 -7.17 -0.77 -12.79
N ASN A 210 -8.21 -0.88 -13.62
CA ASN A 210 -9.20 0.18 -13.84
C ASN A 210 -10.62 -0.14 -13.32
N THR A 211 -10.73 -1.00 -12.31
CA THR A 211 -11.99 -1.33 -11.63
C THR A 211 -12.13 -0.59 -10.30
N LYS A 212 -13.34 -0.12 -9.96
CA LYS A 212 -13.63 0.41 -8.62
C LYS A 212 -13.28 -0.63 -7.56
N ILE A 213 -12.71 -0.21 -6.42
CA ILE A 213 -12.43 -1.11 -5.29
C ILE A 213 -13.75 -1.38 -4.57
N LYS A 214 -14.08 -2.65 -4.36
CA LYS A 214 -15.33 -3.05 -3.72
C LYS A 214 -15.09 -3.70 -2.36
N ILE A 215 -16.18 -3.95 -1.63
CA ILE A 215 -16.12 -4.63 -0.33
C ILE A 215 -15.56 -6.06 -0.50
N GLU A 216 -15.89 -6.73 -1.61
CA GLU A 216 -15.46 -8.11 -1.88
C GLU A 216 -13.93 -8.24 -2.02
N ASP A 217 -13.25 -7.16 -2.44
CA ASP A 217 -11.79 -7.13 -2.53
C ASP A 217 -11.09 -7.26 -1.16
N PHE A 218 -11.82 -7.10 -0.05
CA PHE A 218 -11.32 -7.23 1.32
C PHE A 218 -11.78 -8.51 2.02
N LEU A 219 -12.38 -9.47 1.30
CA LEU A 219 -12.78 -10.77 1.86
C LEU A 219 -11.59 -11.74 1.98
N GLU A 220 -10.57 -11.55 1.14
CA GLU A 220 -9.33 -12.34 1.13
C GLU A 220 -8.15 -11.47 1.55
N ASN A 221 -7.20 -12.05 2.29
CA ASN A 221 -5.99 -11.36 2.74
C ASN A 221 -4.77 -11.97 2.05
N SER A 222 -4.38 -11.41 0.91
CA SER A 222 -3.29 -11.95 0.07
C SER A 222 -2.38 -10.87 -0.53
N VAL A 223 -1.21 -11.30 -1.02
CA VAL A 223 -0.24 -10.44 -1.71
C VAL A 223 -0.84 -9.79 -2.95
N GLU A 224 -1.70 -10.51 -3.68
CA GLU A 224 -2.40 -10.02 -4.87
C GLU A 224 -3.36 -8.87 -4.52
N ILE A 225 -4.10 -9.00 -3.41
CA ILE A 225 -5.00 -7.96 -2.92
C ILE A 225 -4.23 -6.70 -2.52
N ARG A 226 -3.10 -6.85 -1.81
CA ARG A 226 -2.21 -5.73 -1.51
C ARG A 226 -1.83 -4.97 -2.79
N GLN A 227 -1.34 -5.69 -3.81
CA GLN A 227 -0.92 -5.07 -5.07
C GLN A 227 -2.10 -4.40 -5.82
N LYS A 228 -3.26 -5.04 -5.81
CA LYS A 228 -4.50 -4.52 -6.40
C LYS A 228 -4.96 -3.21 -5.75
N ILE A 229 -4.90 -3.11 -4.42
CA ILE A 229 -5.30 -1.90 -3.69
C ILE A 229 -4.26 -0.77 -3.89
N SER A 230 -2.97 -1.09 -3.80
CA SER A 230 -1.88 -0.10 -3.89
C SER A 230 -1.84 0.64 -5.24
N THR A 231 -2.08 -0.07 -6.34
CA THR A 231 -1.74 0.42 -7.70
C THR A 231 -2.88 1.13 -8.44
N LYS A 232 -4.09 1.12 -7.89
CA LYS A 232 -5.29 1.68 -8.54
C LYS A 232 -5.30 3.21 -8.51
N TYR A 233 -5.93 3.82 -9.52
CA TYR A 233 -6.15 5.27 -9.60
C TYR A 233 -6.84 5.80 -8.33
N ILE A 234 -6.38 6.95 -7.85
CA ILE A 234 -6.92 7.67 -6.69
C ILE A 234 -7.48 8.99 -7.21
N ASN A 235 -8.76 9.25 -6.93
CA ASN A 235 -9.36 10.53 -7.28
C ASN A 235 -9.14 11.59 -6.19
N ILE A 236 -9.38 12.84 -6.54
CA ILE A 236 -9.13 14.00 -5.67
C ILE A 236 -9.90 13.93 -4.34
N GLN A 237 -11.15 13.47 -4.35
CA GLN A 237 -11.96 13.36 -3.13
C GLN A 237 -11.39 12.29 -2.21
N GLU A 238 -11.08 11.11 -2.75
CA GLU A 238 -10.47 10.03 -2.00
C GLU A 238 -9.13 10.45 -1.37
N GLN A 239 -8.26 11.12 -2.15
CA GLN A 239 -6.99 11.64 -1.67
C GLN A 239 -7.19 12.65 -0.53
N LEU A 240 -8.11 13.61 -0.69
CA LEU A 240 -8.42 14.63 0.31
C LEU A 240 -8.75 14.02 1.68
N TYR A 241 -9.68 13.06 1.73
CA TYR A 241 -10.09 12.43 3.00
C TYR A 241 -8.99 11.56 3.62
N SER A 242 -8.20 10.87 2.79
CA SER A 242 -7.03 10.12 3.28
C SER A 242 -5.95 11.03 3.85
N ASP A 243 -5.73 12.20 3.26
CA ASP A 243 -4.77 13.20 3.71
C ASP A 243 -5.22 13.89 5.01
N ILE A 244 -6.53 14.14 5.14
CA ILE A 244 -7.13 14.59 6.40
C ILE A 244 -6.80 13.56 7.48
N LEU A 245 -7.21 12.30 7.32
CA LEU A 245 -6.95 11.25 8.33
C LEU A 245 -5.46 11.14 8.67
N ARG A 246 -4.59 11.10 7.66
CA ARG A 246 -3.13 11.04 7.82
C ARG A 246 -2.58 12.20 8.66
N SER A 247 -3.18 13.38 8.59
CA SER A 247 -2.74 14.55 9.35
C SER A 247 -3.02 14.47 10.85
N PHE A 248 -3.99 13.65 11.27
CA PHE A 248 -4.36 13.44 12.68
C PHE A 248 -3.55 12.33 13.35
N ILE A 249 -2.78 11.53 12.60
CA ILE A 249 -2.00 10.43 13.15
C ILE A 249 -0.68 10.96 13.74
N PRO A 250 -0.41 10.80 15.04
CA PRO A 250 0.84 11.17 15.67
C PRO A 250 2.03 10.35 15.15
N ASN A 251 3.22 10.95 15.19
CA ASN A 251 4.44 10.30 14.71
C ASN A 251 4.77 8.99 15.44
N GLU A 252 4.54 8.93 16.75
CA GLU A 252 4.79 7.71 17.55
C GLU A 252 3.88 6.56 17.13
N ILE A 253 2.64 6.87 16.74
CA ILE A 253 1.72 5.89 16.18
C ILE A 253 2.19 5.45 14.79
N LEU A 254 2.66 6.38 13.94
CA LEU A 254 3.20 6.01 12.62
C LEU A 254 4.41 5.08 12.72
N LYS A 255 5.28 5.27 13.72
CA LYS A 255 6.42 4.37 14.00
C LYS A 255 5.94 2.94 14.28
N LEU A 256 5.01 2.78 15.22
CA LEU A 256 4.46 1.47 15.57
C LEU A 256 3.63 0.87 14.44
N LEU A 257 2.90 1.69 13.68
CA LEU A 257 2.15 1.23 12.51
C LEU A 257 3.09 0.70 11.42
N ALA A 258 4.23 1.35 11.20
CA ALA A 258 5.24 0.87 10.26
C ALA A 258 5.79 -0.51 10.66
N LEU A 259 5.95 -0.76 11.97
CA LEU A 259 6.35 -2.08 12.49
C LEU A 259 5.24 -3.12 12.39
N TYR A 260 4.02 -2.75 12.76
CA TYR A 260 2.84 -3.62 12.72
C TYR A 260 2.57 -4.18 11.32
N CYS A 261 2.78 -3.36 10.30
CA CYS A 261 2.57 -3.74 8.91
C CYS A 261 3.80 -4.37 8.25
N LEU A 262 4.83 -4.79 8.98
CA LEU A 262 5.94 -5.57 8.41
C LEU A 262 5.49 -7.00 8.07
N THR A 263 6.05 -7.55 7.00
CA THR A 263 5.95 -8.98 6.72
C THR A 263 6.98 -9.71 7.59
N PRO A 264 6.60 -10.75 8.36
CA PRO A 264 7.55 -11.54 9.15
C PRO A 264 8.71 -12.02 8.28
N ASP A 265 9.94 -11.78 8.74
CA ASP A 265 11.12 -12.22 8.02
C ASP A 265 11.32 -13.75 8.07
N LYS A 266 12.26 -14.23 7.25
CA LYS A 266 12.56 -15.66 7.12
C LYS A 266 13.26 -16.28 8.34
N TYR A 267 13.63 -15.48 9.35
CA TYR A 267 14.42 -15.92 10.50
C TYR A 267 13.56 -16.34 11.70
N SER A 268 12.26 -16.03 11.68
CA SER A 268 11.31 -16.58 12.65
C SER A 268 10.96 -18.03 12.30
N GLU A 269 11.10 -18.95 13.25
CA GLU A 269 10.58 -20.32 13.09
C GLU A 269 9.05 -20.35 13.23
N ASN A 270 8.48 -19.39 13.95
CA ASN A 270 7.06 -19.27 14.17
C ASN A 270 6.36 -18.47 13.05
N LYS A 271 5.33 -19.07 12.43
CA LYS A 271 4.55 -18.48 11.32
C LYS A 271 3.10 -18.17 11.69
N ASP A 272 2.78 -18.16 12.99
CA ASP A 272 1.40 -17.99 13.47
C ASP A 272 0.82 -16.58 13.22
N LEU A 273 1.68 -15.57 13.00
CA LEU A 273 1.23 -14.20 12.73
C LEU A 273 0.93 -13.99 11.25
N GLU A 274 -0.34 -13.75 10.95
CA GLU A 274 -0.79 -13.39 9.61
C GLU A 274 -0.42 -11.95 9.26
N THR A 275 0.20 -11.75 8.09
CA THR A 275 0.54 -10.41 7.60
C THR A 275 -0.73 -9.68 7.16
N PRO A 276 -0.97 -8.43 7.58
CA PRO A 276 -2.17 -7.69 7.20
C PRO A 276 -2.03 -7.09 5.79
N TYR A 277 -2.04 -7.93 4.75
CA TYR A 277 -1.81 -7.54 3.35
C TYR A 277 -2.79 -6.46 2.85
N SER A 278 -4.07 -6.59 3.20
CA SER A 278 -5.08 -5.57 2.87
C SER A 278 -4.74 -4.21 3.49
N PHE A 279 -4.18 -4.21 4.71
CA PHE A 279 -3.78 -2.98 5.39
C PHE A 279 -2.52 -2.39 4.77
N GLN A 280 -1.51 -3.22 4.45
CA GLN A 280 -0.33 -2.79 3.68
C GLN A 280 -0.74 -2.13 2.36
N GLY A 281 -1.75 -2.68 1.66
CA GLY A 281 -2.28 -2.13 0.42
C GLY A 281 -2.85 -0.72 0.59
N LEU A 282 -3.61 -0.49 1.67
CA LEU A 282 -4.15 0.83 2.01
C LEU A 282 -3.05 1.81 2.45
N LEU A 283 -2.05 1.36 3.21
CA LEU A 283 -0.88 2.17 3.58
C LEU A 283 -0.16 2.70 2.35
N ASN A 284 0.11 1.80 1.39
CA ASN A 284 0.76 2.10 0.13
C ASN A 284 -0.08 3.04 -0.73
N ARG A 285 -1.39 2.74 -0.89
CA ARG A 285 -2.33 3.58 -1.64
C ARG A 285 -2.34 5.03 -1.15
N TYR A 286 -2.37 5.24 0.17
CA TYR A 286 -2.51 6.58 0.74
C TYR A 286 -1.20 7.23 1.18
N LYS A 287 -0.05 6.61 0.88
CA LYS A 287 1.28 7.09 1.32
C LYS A 287 1.27 7.46 2.81
N LEU A 288 0.67 6.59 3.62
CA LEU A 288 0.30 6.92 4.99
C LEU A 288 1.54 7.21 5.87
N LEU A 289 2.68 6.59 5.54
CA LEU A 289 3.95 6.75 6.23
C LEU A 289 4.82 7.87 5.64
N GLU A 290 4.35 8.64 4.66
CA GLU A 290 5.14 9.73 4.06
C GLU A 290 5.54 10.79 5.10
N LYS A 291 4.71 11.04 6.12
CA LYS A 291 5.03 11.96 7.23
C LYS A 291 5.81 11.31 8.37
N LEU A 292 6.13 10.01 8.29
CA LEU A 292 6.94 9.32 9.30
C LEU A 292 8.26 10.06 9.48
N ARG A 293 8.54 10.42 10.73
CA ARG A 293 9.81 11.00 11.14
C ARG A 293 10.45 10.02 12.12
N LEU A 294 11.62 9.57 11.75
CA LEU A 294 12.50 8.88 12.68
C LEU A 294 13.52 9.93 13.12
N ASP A 295 13.67 10.13 14.42
CA ASP A 295 14.52 11.20 14.93
C ASP A 295 15.97 10.81 14.69
N LEU A 296 16.49 11.24 13.55
CA LEU A 296 17.90 11.14 13.20
C LEU A 296 18.72 12.24 13.89
N LYS A 297 18.07 13.14 14.66
CA LYS A 297 18.74 14.23 15.37
C LYS A 297 19.38 13.69 16.64
N THR A 298 20.71 13.73 16.66
CA THR A 298 21.49 13.94 17.88
C THR A 298 20.82 15.06 18.67
N SER A 299 20.57 14.83 19.96
CA SER A 299 20.06 15.83 20.90
C SER A 299 21.12 16.93 21.12
N GLU A 300 21.40 17.75 20.11
CA GLU A 300 22.16 19.00 20.17
C GLU A 300 21.65 19.95 19.08
N ILE A 301 20.34 20.20 19.04
CA ILE A 301 19.82 21.35 18.28
C ILE A 301 18.99 22.19 19.24
N LEU A 302 19.71 22.96 20.06
CA LEU A 302 19.16 24.22 20.57
C LEU A 302 20.14 25.39 20.50
N ASN A 303 21.40 25.23 20.08
CA ASN A 303 22.25 26.39 19.85
C ASN A 303 23.18 26.17 18.65
N SER A 304 23.10 27.09 17.69
CA SER A 304 24.00 27.38 16.58
C SER A 304 23.62 26.84 15.20
N GLU A 305 23.15 27.78 14.36
CA GLU A 305 23.14 27.67 12.91
C GLU A 305 24.58 27.48 12.39
N LYS A 306 24.72 26.68 11.33
CA LYS A 306 25.97 26.39 10.59
C LYS A 306 27.08 25.71 11.41
N ARG A 307 27.10 24.38 11.38
CA ARG A 307 28.35 23.62 11.23
C ARG A 307 28.15 22.37 10.38
N ILE A 308 29.13 22.11 9.53
CA ILE A 308 29.31 20.88 8.76
C ILE A 308 29.55 19.77 9.78
N LEU A 309 28.76 18.68 9.67
CA LEU A 309 28.84 17.49 10.53
C LEU A 309 30.29 16.99 10.61
N ASP A 310 30.83 16.88 11.82
CA ASP A 310 32.17 16.36 12.06
C ASP A 310 32.12 14.86 12.42
N SER A 311 33.11 14.11 11.95
CA SER A 311 33.31 12.66 12.09
C SER A 311 33.28 12.13 13.53
N SER A 312 33.37 13.01 14.53
CA SER A 312 33.27 12.68 15.96
C SER A 312 31.82 12.56 16.47
N GLU A 313 30.82 13.06 15.74
CA GLU A 313 29.39 12.94 16.08
C GLU A 313 28.81 11.56 15.70
N VAL A 314 29.48 10.82 14.81
CA VAL A 314 29.10 9.48 14.33
C VAL A 314 29.35 8.41 15.41
N VAL A 315 30.34 8.61 16.27
CA VAL A 315 30.69 7.70 17.38
C VAL A 315 29.57 7.65 18.45
N ASN A 316 28.73 8.68 18.54
CA ASN A 316 27.61 8.75 19.48
C ASN A 316 26.27 8.24 18.92
N PHE A 317 26.29 7.53 17.78
CA PHE A 317 25.09 6.96 17.16
C PHE A 317 24.35 5.95 18.05
N VAL A 318 24.90 5.44 19.16
CA VAL A 318 24.23 4.49 20.09
C VAL A 318 23.70 5.17 21.37
N LYS A 319 24.22 6.33 21.78
CA LYS A 319 23.92 6.89 23.11
C LYS A 319 22.62 7.70 23.27
N ASN A 320 22.11 8.36 22.22
CA ASN A 320 21.15 9.46 22.44
C ASN A 320 19.64 9.11 22.34
N ASN A 321 19.23 8.05 21.62
CA ASN A 321 17.82 7.59 21.56
C ASN A 321 17.71 6.13 21.06
N PRO A 322 17.70 5.12 21.95
CA PRO A 322 17.79 3.69 21.57
C PRO A 322 16.56 3.17 20.81
N GLN A 323 15.36 3.69 21.08
CA GLN A 323 14.12 3.21 20.46
C GLN A 323 14.05 3.48 18.96
N ASP A 324 14.34 4.72 18.54
CA ASP A 324 14.30 5.09 17.13
C ASP A 324 15.28 4.26 16.30
N LYS A 325 16.38 3.79 16.88
CA LYS A 325 17.37 2.90 16.23
C LYS A 325 16.85 1.49 16.02
N ILE A 326 16.11 0.95 16.98
CA ILE A 326 15.45 -0.35 16.84
C ILE A 326 14.40 -0.25 15.74
N ILE A 327 13.63 0.83 15.71
CA ILE A 327 12.65 1.07 14.64
C ILE A 327 13.35 1.23 13.28
N HIS A 328 14.46 1.97 13.20
CA HIS A 328 15.28 2.08 11.99
C HIS A 328 15.71 0.71 11.46
N PHE A 329 16.22 -0.13 12.36
CA PHE A 329 16.64 -1.50 12.06
C PHE A 329 15.48 -2.36 11.56
N LEU A 330 14.38 -2.39 12.31
CA LEU A 330 13.22 -3.23 12.03
C LEU A 330 12.54 -2.85 10.71
N ILE A 331 12.42 -1.56 10.39
CA ILE A 331 11.85 -1.13 9.11
C ILE A 331 12.64 -1.74 7.95
N LEU A 332 13.97 -1.78 8.02
CA LEU A 332 14.80 -2.31 6.93
C LEU A 332 14.63 -3.83 6.69
N THR A 333 14.11 -4.59 7.66
CA THR A 333 13.93 -6.05 7.51
C THR A 333 12.89 -6.45 6.46
N SER A 334 11.87 -5.60 6.24
CA SER A 334 10.75 -5.86 5.31
C SER A 334 10.23 -4.58 4.62
N TYR A 335 11.10 -3.56 4.46
CA TYR A 335 10.65 -2.28 3.91
C TYR A 335 10.09 -2.37 2.49
N LYS A 336 10.49 -3.36 1.68
CA LYS A 336 10.05 -3.49 0.27
C LYS A 336 8.53 -3.57 0.13
N ASP A 337 7.85 -4.22 1.08
CA ASP A 337 6.39 -4.39 1.05
C ASP A 337 5.62 -3.10 1.39
N THR A 338 6.26 -2.17 2.09
CA THR A 338 5.69 -0.89 2.56
C THR A 338 6.40 0.35 1.99
N ALA A 339 7.28 0.15 0.99
CA ALA A 339 8.10 1.21 0.42
C ALA A 339 7.24 2.32 -0.22
N ASP A 340 6.15 1.94 -0.89
CA ASP A 340 5.23 2.90 -1.51
C ASP A 340 4.51 3.76 -0.46
N ALA A 341 4.24 3.22 0.74
CA ALA A 341 3.62 3.96 1.84
C ALA A 341 4.48 5.12 2.33
N LEU A 342 5.80 5.07 2.14
CA LEU A 342 6.73 6.15 2.46
C LEU A 342 6.72 7.26 1.42
N GLY A 343 6.21 7.04 0.21
CA GLY A 343 6.12 8.07 -0.84
C GLY A 343 7.47 8.72 -1.15
N GLU A 344 7.53 10.05 -1.06
CA GLU A 344 8.78 10.80 -1.30
C GLU A 344 9.72 10.83 -0.08
N ASN A 345 9.38 10.13 0.99
CA ASN A 345 10.15 10.16 2.22
C ASN A 345 11.55 9.56 2.02
N SER A 346 12.57 10.40 2.20
CA SER A 346 13.98 10.04 2.07
C SER A 346 14.53 9.13 3.18
N ILE A 347 13.73 8.69 4.16
CA ILE A 347 14.18 7.85 5.28
C ILE A 347 14.98 6.65 4.79
N LEU A 348 14.45 5.83 3.87
CA LEU A 348 15.17 4.64 3.40
C LEU A 348 16.48 4.99 2.68
N LYS A 349 16.49 6.09 1.92
CA LYS A 349 17.70 6.61 1.26
C LYS A 349 18.76 7.07 2.26
N LYS A 350 18.37 7.48 3.46
CA LYS A 350 19.26 7.89 4.55
C LYS A 350 19.70 6.72 5.44
N LEU A 351 18.81 5.76 5.71
CA LEU A 351 19.08 4.66 6.64
C LEU A 351 20.03 3.63 6.05
N LYS A 352 19.82 3.21 4.80
CA LYS A 352 20.65 2.20 4.14
C LYS A 352 22.15 2.51 4.19
N PRO A 353 22.63 3.68 3.71
CA PRO A 353 24.06 4.00 3.75
C PRO A 353 24.59 4.14 5.18
N LYS A 354 23.81 4.70 6.11
CA LYS A 354 24.21 4.79 7.53
C LYS A 354 24.41 3.43 8.19
N PHE A 355 23.51 2.49 7.90
CA PHE A 355 23.61 1.14 8.45
C PHE A 355 24.82 0.39 7.85
N ARG A 356 25.04 0.53 6.54
CA ARG A 356 26.22 0.00 5.86
C ARG A 356 27.52 0.53 6.48
N GLU A 357 27.66 1.86 6.57
CA GLU A 357 28.87 2.49 7.09
C GLU A 357 29.23 1.96 8.48
N LYS A 358 28.23 1.84 9.36
CA LYS A 358 28.45 1.30 10.72
C LYS A 358 28.83 -0.19 10.70
N LEU A 359 28.18 -0.98 9.84
CA LEU A 359 28.51 -2.40 9.69
C LEU A 359 29.95 -2.57 9.22
N ASP A 360 30.36 -1.78 8.21
CA ASP A 360 31.73 -1.75 7.67
C ASP A 360 32.74 -1.34 8.74
N GLN A 361 32.50 -0.25 9.48
CA GLN A 361 33.37 0.22 10.56
C GLN A 361 33.58 -0.83 11.66
N SER A 362 32.50 -1.49 12.09
CA SER A 362 32.56 -2.51 13.14
C SER A 362 33.28 -3.78 12.67
N ILE A 363 33.11 -4.17 11.41
CA ILE A 363 33.84 -5.29 10.81
C ILE A 363 35.32 -4.96 10.65
N ASP A 364 35.67 -3.77 10.15
CA ASP A 364 37.05 -3.34 9.97
C ASP A 364 37.82 -3.34 11.30
N GLN A 365 37.17 -2.95 12.40
CA GLN A 365 37.74 -3.01 13.73
C GLN A 365 37.97 -4.47 14.18
N SER A 366 36.97 -5.33 14.04
CA SER A 366 37.07 -6.76 14.37
C SER A 366 38.13 -7.48 13.53
N ILE A 367 38.26 -7.13 12.24
CA ILE A 367 39.31 -7.64 11.35
C ILE A 367 40.70 -7.24 11.84
N LYS A 368 40.90 -5.96 12.21
CA LYS A 368 42.19 -5.48 12.73
C LYS A 368 42.59 -6.21 14.01
N GLU A 369 41.64 -6.46 14.91
CA GLU A 369 41.88 -7.17 16.17
C GLU A 369 42.18 -8.66 15.95
N CYS A 370 41.45 -9.33 15.06
CA CYS A 370 41.70 -10.72 14.67
C CYS A 370 43.09 -10.88 14.03
N LEU A 371 43.43 -10.01 13.07
CA LEU A 371 44.75 -10.02 12.43
C LEU A 371 45.88 -9.77 13.43
N LYS A 372 45.66 -8.89 14.42
CA LYS A 372 46.62 -8.63 15.50
C LYS A 372 46.84 -9.88 16.36
N LYS A 373 45.77 -10.48 16.88
CA LYS A 373 45.86 -11.71 17.70
C LYS A 373 46.53 -12.85 16.95
N TYR A 374 46.14 -13.08 15.69
CA TYR A 374 46.74 -14.13 14.86
C TYR A 374 48.23 -13.90 14.64
N LYS A 375 48.66 -12.67 14.34
CA LYS A 375 50.09 -12.33 14.22
C LYS A 375 50.84 -12.57 15.52
N GLU A 376 50.30 -12.11 16.65
CA GLU A 376 50.90 -12.31 17.97
C GLU A 376 51.07 -13.82 18.28
N THR A 377 50.06 -14.64 17.98
CA THR A 377 50.14 -16.11 18.17
C THR A 377 51.18 -16.75 17.23
N GLN A 378 51.25 -16.34 15.96
CA GLN A 378 52.27 -16.87 15.03
C GLN A 378 53.69 -16.44 15.44
N GLU A 379 53.88 -15.22 15.91
CA GLU A 379 55.14 -14.73 16.46
C GLU A 379 55.55 -15.51 17.72
N GLU A 380 54.59 -15.86 18.59
CA GLU A 380 54.83 -16.71 19.75
C GLU A 380 55.29 -18.12 19.35
N TYR A 381 54.63 -18.76 18.37
CA TYR A 381 55.07 -20.05 17.84
C TYR A 381 56.47 -19.98 17.22
N ILE A 382 56.76 -18.94 16.42
CA ILE A 382 58.08 -18.71 15.82
C ILE A 382 59.13 -18.58 16.93
N ASN A 383 58.87 -17.78 17.97
CA ASN A 383 59.76 -17.61 19.11
C ASN A 383 59.99 -18.93 19.87
N ASN A 384 58.94 -19.74 20.07
CA ASN A 384 59.06 -21.05 20.70
C ASN A 384 59.93 -22.01 19.87
N PHE A 385 59.68 -22.09 18.55
CA PHE A 385 60.50 -22.90 17.65
C PHE A 385 61.95 -22.43 17.59
N HIS A 386 62.22 -21.12 17.61
CA HIS A 386 63.57 -20.58 17.67
C HIS A 386 64.28 -20.95 18.98
N LYS A 387 63.60 -20.87 20.14
CA LYS A 387 64.15 -21.33 21.43
C LYS A 387 64.52 -22.81 21.38
N LYS A 388 63.63 -23.67 20.87
CA LYS A 388 63.90 -25.11 20.67
C LYS A 388 65.10 -25.35 19.74
N LEU A 389 65.22 -24.57 18.66
CA LEU A 389 66.31 -24.68 17.70
C LEU A 389 67.67 -24.30 18.34
N ILE A 390 67.70 -23.21 19.12
CA ILE A 390 68.91 -22.74 19.82
C ILE A 390 69.38 -23.79 20.83
N ILE A 391 68.46 -24.34 21.64
CA ILE A 391 68.77 -25.37 22.63
C ILE A 391 69.32 -26.63 21.96
N ILE A 392 68.66 -27.10 20.89
CA ILE A 392 69.13 -28.28 20.14
C ILE A 392 70.51 -28.09 19.50
N ILE A 393 70.84 -26.87 19.04
CA ILE A 393 72.14 -26.60 18.43
C ILE A 393 73.24 -26.51 19.50
N ASN A 394 72.96 -25.90 20.65
CA ASN A 394 73.98 -25.55 21.64
C ASN A 394 74.15 -26.58 22.79
N GLU A 395 73.11 -27.34 23.14
CA GLU A 395 73.11 -28.24 24.30
C GLU A 395 73.13 -29.72 23.92
N ASP A 396 74.12 -30.11 23.12
CA ASP A 396 74.21 -31.44 22.54
C ASP A 396 74.31 -32.58 23.57
N TYR A 397 74.93 -32.33 24.72
CA TYR A 397 75.15 -33.36 25.74
C TYR A 397 73.87 -33.70 26.52
N CYS A 398 73.15 -32.68 27.02
CA CYS A 398 71.95 -32.84 27.83
C CYS A 398 70.80 -33.48 27.05
N ILE A 399 70.58 -33.03 25.81
CA ILE A 399 69.51 -33.53 24.95
C ILE A 399 69.80 -34.96 24.51
N LYS A 400 71.06 -35.30 24.26
CA LYS A 400 71.47 -36.67 23.94
C LYS A 400 71.22 -37.62 25.10
N THR A 401 71.56 -37.22 26.33
CA THR A 401 71.25 -38.05 27.51
C THR A 401 69.75 -38.29 27.69
N GLU A 402 68.92 -37.26 27.49
CA GLU A 402 67.46 -37.39 27.63
C GLU A 402 66.85 -38.24 26.49
N TYR A 403 67.36 -38.07 25.26
CA TYR A 403 66.98 -38.88 24.09
C TYR A 403 67.34 -40.36 24.27
N ASP A 404 68.55 -40.65 24.76
CA ASP A 404 69.01 -42.01 25.04
C ASP A 404 68.18 -42.69 26.15
N VAL A 405 67.70 -41.91 27.13
CA VAL A 405 66.77 -42.39 28.17
C VAL A 405 65.39 -42.66 27.59
N HIS A 406 64.86 -41.78 26.74
CA HIS A 406 63.55 -41.94 26.09
C HIS A 406 63.49 -43.17 25.17
N THR A 407 64.51 -43.36 24.34
CA THR A 407 64.63 -44.51 23.41
C THR A 407 64.81 -45.83 24.16
N LYS A 408 65.60 -45.88 25.24
CA LYS A 408 65.78 -47.08 26.08
C LYS A 408 64.51 -47.48 26.85
N LEU A 409 63.75 -46.51 27.35
CA LEU A 409 62.54 -46.77 28.14
C LEU A 409 61.29 -46.98 27.28
N LYS A 410 61.37 -46.88 25.94
CA LYS A 410 60.23 -46.93 25.00
C LYS A 410 59.06 -46.05 25.44
N LYS A 411 59.36 -44.87 25.98
CA LYS A 411 58.31 -43.92 26.40
C LYS A 411 57.60 -43.38 25.17
N GLN A 412 56.26 -43.47 25.14
CA GLN A 412 55.42 -42.91 24.08
C GLN A 412 55.24 -41.39 24.17
N SER A 413 55.62 -40.77 25.30
CA SER A 413 55.47 -39.33 25.53
C SER A 413 56.64 -38.52 24.97
N SER A 414 56.40 -37.23 24.72
CA SER A 414 57.41 -36.21 24.46
C SER A 414 58.38 -36.04 25.63
N PHE A 415 59.61 -35.60 25.36
CA PHE A 415 60.55 -35.20 26.42
C PHE A 415 60.52 -33.68 26.63
N LYS A 416 60.78 -33.24 27.87
CA LYS A 416 60.75 -31.83 28.27
C LYS A 416 62.12 -31.40 28.78
N LEU A 417 62.61 -30.26 28.31
CA LEU A 417 63.84 -29.64 28.78
C LEU A 417 63.60 -28.13 28.91
N ASP A 418 63.96 -27.53 30.05
CA ASP A 418 63.77 -26.11 30.36
C ASP A 418 62.40 -25.56 29.94
N ASP A 419 61.34 -26.22 30.42
CA ASP A 419 59.93 -25.90 30.16
C ASP A 419 59.46 -26.05 28.71
N LEU A 420 60.31 -26.53 27.79
CA LEU A 420 59.98 -26.76 26.39
C LEU A 420 59.73 -28.24 26.12
N GLU A 421 58.61 -28.53 25.46
CA GLU A 421 58.23 -29.89 25.07
C GLU A 421 58.65 -30.20 23.64
N PHE A 422 59.48 -31.22 23.46
CA PHE A 422 60.05 -31.62 22.17
C PHE A 422 59.20 -32.71 21.51
N SER A 423 57.99 -32.33 21.07
CA SER A 423 56.98 -33.21 20.46
C SER A 423 56.82 -33.02 18.95
N ASP A 424 57.66 -32.20 18.31
CA ASP A 424 57.44 -31.75 16.94
C ASP A 424 57.63 -32.81 15.84
N ILE A 425 58.33 -33.91 16.15
CA ILE A 425 58.45 -35.15 15.37
C ILE A 425 58.48 -36.31 16.37
N GLU A 426 57.91 -37.46 15.99
CA GLU A 426 58.08 -38.71 16.73
C GLU A 426 59.56 -39.10 16.88
N ILE A 427 59.89 -39.64 18.05
CA ILE A 427 61.21 -40.22 18.33
C ILE A 427 61.27 -41.59 17.66
N THR A 428 62.08 -41.68 16.60
CA THR A 428 62.33 -42.92 15.84
C THR A 428 63.49 -43.69 16.45
N ASN A 429 63.69 -44.97 16.06
CA ASN A 429 64.88 -45.76 16.44
C ASN A 429 66.18 -45.31 15.73
N ASP A 430 66.22 -44.07 15.23
CA ASP A 430 67.41 -43.51 14.59
C ASP A 430 68.47 -43.14 15.64
N ASP A 431 69.75 -43.07 15.24
CA ASP A 431 70.79 -42.50 16.10
C ASP A 431 70.48 -41.02 16.40
N PHE A 432 70.93 -40.56 17.57
CA PHE A 432 70.64 -39.20 18.07
C PHE A 432 70.96 -38.11 17.05
N TYR A 433 72.07 -38.20 16.31
CA TYR A 433 72.46 -37.16 15.36
C TYR A 433 71.58 -37.16 14.10
N THR A 434 71.15 -38.35 13.65
CA THR A 434 70.18 -38.49 12.56
C THR A 434 68.80 -37.94 12.95
N TRP A 435 68.30 -38.27 14.15
CA TRP A 435 67.05 -37.71 14.65
C TRP A 435 67.15 -36.20 14.87
N LYS A 436 68.24 -35.72 15.47
CA LYS A 436 68.53 -34.29 15.67
C LYS A 436 68.45 -33.51 14.37
N ASN A 437 69.09 -34.01 13.30
CA ASN A 437 69.05 -33.36 11.99
C ASN A 437 67.63 -33.33 11.41
N LYS A 438 66.87 -34.44 11.50
CA LYS A 438 65.45 -34.47 11.08
C LYS A 438 64.61 -33.47 11.87
N TYR A 439 64.82 -33.37 13.18
CA TYR A 439 64.12 -32.45 14.08
C TYR A 439 64.44 -30.98 13.78
N ILE A 440 65.71 -30.64 13.55
CA ILE A 440 66.13 -29.30 13.11
C ILE A 440 65.47 -28.93 11.79
N GLU A 441 65.45 -29.84 10.80
CA GLU A 441 64.82 -29.57 9.51
C GLU A 441 63.29 -29.41 9.62
N ALA A 442 62.62 -30.16 10.49
CA ALA A 442 61.20 -29.93 10.75
C ALA A 442 60.93 -28.61 11.47
N LEU A 443 61.75 -28.22 12.45
CA LEU A 443 61.62 -26.90 13.09
C LEU A 443 61.81 -25.77 12.08
N LYS A 444 62.84 -25.84 11.22
CA LYS A 444 63.04 -24.87 10.13
C LYS A 444 61.84 -24.83 9.17
N ARG A 445 61.29 -25.99 8.81
CA ARG A 445 60.10 -26.08 7.96
C ARG A 445 58.88 -25.46 8.66
N LYS A 446 58.65 -25.74 9.95
CA LYS A 446 57.56 -25.15 10.75
C LYS A 446 57.70 -23.63 10.89
N ILE A 447 58.91 -23.12 11.16
CA ILE A 447 59.20 -21.68 11.20
C ILE A 447 58.87 -21.03 9.85
N LYS A 448 59.34 -21.62 8.75
CA LYS A 448 59.05 -21.14 7.39
C LYS A 448 57.55 -21.13 7.10
N THR A 449 56.83 -22.19 7.47
CA THR A 449 55.37 -22.28 7.31
C THR A 449 54.63 -21.21 8.14
N CYS A 450 55.03 -20.96 9.39
CA CYS A 450 54.47 -19.87 10.20
C CYS A 450 54.74 -18.49 9.59
N GLN A 451 55.95 -18.24 9.10
CA GLN A 451 56.30 -16.98 8.41
C GLN A 451 55.50 -16.77 7.12
N GLU A 452 55.30 -17.82 6.32
CA GLU A 452 54.47 -17.78 5.11
C GLU A 452 52.98 -17.60 5.41
N ASN A 453 52.51 -18.09 6.56
CA ASN A 453 51.11 -18.00 6.97
C ASN A 453 50.77 -16.75 7.78
N ILE A 454 51.76 -15.98 8.25
CA ILE A 454 51.58 -14.74 9.03
C ILE A 454 50.75 -13.67 8.29
N ASN A 455 50.78 -13.71 6.96
CA ASN A 455 50.08 -12.78 6.08
C ASN A 455 48.87 -13.39 5.36
N LYS A 456 48.51 -14.66 5.64
CA LYS A 456 47.34 -15.30 5.01
C LYS A 456 46.08 -15.05 5.84
N PRO A 457 44.94 -14.73 5.19
CA PRO A 457 43.68 -14.52 5.89
C PRO A 457 43.22 -15.79 6.63
N ASN A 458 42.92 -15.65 7.92
CA ASN A 458 42.46 -16.72 8.81
C ASN A 458 41.00 -17.14 8.49
N ILE A 459 40.56 -18.30 8.97
CA ILE A 459 39.17 -18.79 8.95
C ILE A 459 38.21 -17.74 9.55
N GLU A 460 38.65 -17.04 10.60
CA GLU A 460 37.89 -15.98 11.28
C GLU A 460 37.56 -14.78 10.38
N LEU A 461 38.45 -14.43 9.45
CA LEU A 461 38.23 -13.36 8.47
C LEU A 461 37.10 -13.72 7.50
N LYS A 462 37.10 -14.96 6.99
CA LYS A 462 36.01 -15.47 6.15
C LYS A 462 34.69 -15.53 6.92
N GLN A 463 34.72 -15.84 8.21
CA GLN A 463 33.53 -15.85 9.05
C GLN A 463 32.94 -14.44 9.21
N LEU A 464 33.78 -13.42 9.44
CA LEU A 464 33.34 -12.01 9.51
C LEU A 464 32.72 -11.52 8.20
N GLU A 465 33.32 -11.84 7.05
CA GLU A 465 32.75 -11.54 5.72
C GLU A 465 31.40 -12.23 5.50
N ASN A 466 31.27 -13.50 5.90
CA ASN A 466 30.00 -14.22 5.83
C ASN A 466 28.93 -13.61 6.75
N ASN A 467 29.31 -13.18 7.96
CA ASN A 467 28.41 -12.49 8.88
C ASN A 467 27.92 -11.15 8.27
N LYS A 468 28.82 -10.38 7.66
CA LYS A 468 28.47 -9.14 6.94
C LYS A 468 27.38 -9.37 5.92
N LYS A 469 27.60 -10.35 5.04
CA LYS A 469 26.67 -10.68 3.96
C LYS A 469 25.31 -11.12 4.50
N ALA A 470 25.29 -11.90 5.58
CA ALA A 470 24.06 -12.30 6.25
C ALA A 470 23.29 -11.09 6.82
N TRP A 471 23.97 -10.10 7.41
CA TRP A 471 23.35 -8.87 7.90
C TRP A 471 22.83 -7.97 6.78
N LEU A 472 23.56 -7.82 5.68
CA LEU A 472 23.10 -7.05 4.51
C LEU A 472 21.87 -7.68 3.88
N GLU A 473 21.85 -9.02 3.75
CA GLU A 473 20.68 -9.76 3.27
C GLU A 473 19.49 -9.60 4.21
N PHE A 474 19.72 -9.75 5.53
CA PHE A 474 18.71 -9.58 6.58
C PHE A 474 18.03 -8.20 6.50
N LEU A 475 18.80 -7.15 6.25
CA LEU A 475 18.32 -5.76 6.14
C LEU A 475 17.88 -5.35 4.73
N GLN A 476 17.87 -6.30 3.79
CA GLN A 476 17.53 -6.05 2.38
C GLN A 476 18.36 -4.90 1.75
N ILE A 477 19.63 -4.78 2.13
CA ILE A 477 20.59 -3.81 1.60
C ILE A 477 21.48 -4.55 0.57
N GLU A 478 21.60 -3.99 -0.64
CA GLU A 478 22.36 -4.60 -1.76
C GLU A 478 23.85 -4.63 -1.45
N ASP A 479 24.56 -5.76 -1.59
CA ASP A 479 26.03 -5.81 -1.39
C ASP A 479 26.71 -5.31 -2.68
N ASP A 480 27.27 -4.08 -2.65
CA ASP A 480 27.89 -3.40 -3.80
C ASP A 480 29.33 -3.90 -4.06
#